data_AF-A0A9D7JD46-F1
#
_entry.id   AF-A0A9D7JD46-F1
#
_cell.length_a   1.000
_cell.length_b   1.000
_cell.length_c   1.000
_cell.angle_alpha   90.00
_cell.angle_beta   90.00
_cell.angle_gamma   90.00
#
_symmetry.space_group_name_H-M   'P 1'
#
loop_
_entity.id
_entity.type
_entity.pdbx_description
1 polymer ?
#
loop_
_entity_poly.entity_id
_entity_poly.type
_entity_poly.pdbx_seq_one_letter_code
_entity_poly.pdbx_strand_id
1 'polypeptide(L)'
;MGKTDGLLDIMGARLDQRPAPILYVGPIRDFLTDQFEPRLMSLLDEAETLAAKVVRGRRMKKTLKVVAGVPVRLAHAGSSAGLKSSPAALALVDEYDEMLANVKGQGDPLGLVEARGETYADFVTAITSTPSRGLIETQFDERSGLTFWKPGDPEAVESAIWKLWQSGTRHHFCWPCIHCDSISCRASSRCAGRRTPPRRRRRKRRSCSVPTVAAFTMMTTRRR
;
A
#
# COMPACT_ATOMS: atom_id res chain seq x y z
N MET A 1 -3.48 -9.78 5.35
CA MET A 1 -4.22 -10.08 4.10
C MET A 1 -4.56 -8.82 3.30
N GLY A 2 -5.25 -7.81 3.83
CA GLY A 2 -5.61 -6.62 3.02
C GLY A 2 -4.50 -5.63 2.62
N LYS A 3 -3.28 -5.71 3.20
CA LYS A 3 -2.19 -4.75 2.91
C LYS A 3 -1.65 -4.93 1.48
N THR A 4 -1.27 -6.15 1.14
CA THR A 4 -0.78 -6.51 -0.20
C THR A 4 -1.86 -6.31 -1.28
N ASP A 5 -3.13 -6.62 -0.99
CA ASP A 5 -4.24 -6.31 -1.90
C ASP A 5 -4.39 -4.81 -2.14
N GLY A 6 -4.28 -3.99 -1.09
CA GLY A 6 -4.30 -2.54 -1.24
C GLY A 6 -3.14 -2.01 -2.09
N LEU A 7 -1.95 -2.63 -2.03
CA LEU A 7 -0.85 -2.28 -2.93
C LEU A 7 -1.18 -2.64 -4.39
N LEU A 8 -1.80 -3.80 -4.65
CA LEU A 8 -2.27 -4.18 -5.98
C LEU A 8 -3.29 -3.17 -6.52
N ASP A 9 -4.25 -2.74 -5.70
CA ASP A 9 -5.24 -1.73 -6.08
C ASP A 9 -4.57 -0.39 -6.44
N ILE A 10 -3.60 0.06 -5.64
CA ILE A 10 -2.82 1.28 -5.93
C ILE A 10 -2.07 1.14 -7.26
N MET A 11 -1.44 -0.02 -7.51
CA MET A 11 -0.76 -0.29 -8.78
C MET A 11 -1.74 -0.23 -9.96
N GLY A 12 -2.86 -0.94 -9.85
CA GLY A 12 -3.89 -0.98 -10.90
C GLY A 12 -4.41 0.40 -11.23
N ALA A 13 -4.81 1.18 -10.21
CA ALA A 13 -5.30 2.54 -10.37
C ALA A 13 -4.24 3.46 -11.01
N ARG A 14 -2.97 3.36 -10.57
CA ARG A 14 -1.89 4.18 -11.15
C ARG A 14 -1.63 3.81 -12.61
N LEU A 15 -1.59 2.53 -12.95
CA LEU A 15 -1.38 2.05 -14.31
C LEU A 15 -2.54 2.40 -15.25
N ASP A 16 -3.76 2.46 -14.73
CA ASP A 16 -4.92 2.76 -15.55
C ASP A 16 -5.07 4.26 -15.84
N GLN A 17 -4.91 5.10 -14.80
CA GLN A 17 -5.23 6.53 -14.84
C GLN A 17 -4.03 7.41 -15.21
N ARG A 18 -2.84 7.10 -14.69
CA ARG A 18 -1.60 7.88 -14.93
C ARG A 18 -0.40 6.94 -14.99
N PRO A 19 -0.26 6.17 -16.09
CA PRO A 19 0.79 5.17 -16.21
C PRO A 19 2.17 5.77 -16.00
N ALA A 20 2.92 5.20 -15.07
CA ALA A 20 4.31 5.55 -14.82
C ALA A 20 5.06 4.28 -14.35
N PRO A 21 6.39 4.21 -14.47
CA PRO A 21 7.14 3.03 -14.06
C PRO A 21 6.93 2.70 -12.58
N ILE A 22 6.62 1.44 -12.29
CA ILE A 22 6.36 0.95 -10.93
C ILE A 22 7.44 -0.07 -10.53
N LEU A 23 7.96 0.07 -9.31
CA LEU A 23 8.81 -0.93 -8.66
C LEU A 23 8.08 -1.50 -7.45
N TYR A 24 7.81 -2.80 -7.47
CA TYR A 24 7.35 -3.54 -6.30
C TYR A 24 8.51 -4.33 -5.70
N VAL A 25 8.70 -4.22 -4.39
CA VAL A 25 9.73 -4.91 -3.63
C VAL A 25 9.09 -5.81 -2.59
N GLY A 26 9.33 -7.12 -2.71
CA GLY A 26 8.87 -8.11 -1.73
C GLY A 26 10.00 -8.73 -0.90
N PRO A 27 9.66 -9.53 0.13
CA PRO A 27 10.62 -10.11 1.07
C PRO A 27 11.61 -11.06 0.41
N ILE A 28 11.08 -12.04 -0.33
CA ILE A 28 11.87 -13.10 -0.97
C ILE A 28 11.39 -13.36 -2.39
N ARG A 29 12.25 -13.96 -3.21
CA ARG A 29 11.96 -14.25 -4.63
C ARG A 29 10.74 -15.14 -4.80
N ASP A 30 10.64 -16.20 -4.01
CA ASP A 30 9.60 -17.22 -4.19
C ASP A 30 8.21 -16.65 -3.84
N PHE A 31 8.12 -15.79 -2.81
CA PHE A 31 6.92 -15.00 -2.53
C PHE A 31 6.49 -14.15 -3.75
N LEU A 32 7.44 -13.49 -4.41
CA LEU A 32 7.13 -12.69 -5.59
C LEU A 32 6.61 -13.53 -6.75
N THR A 33 7.28 -14.64 -7.05
CA THR A 33 6.98 -15.42 -8.25
C THR A 33 5.78 -16.34 -8.11
N ASP A 34 5.43 -16.72 -6.88
CA ASP A 34 4.45 -17.77 -6.62
C ASP A 34 3.20 -17.22 -5.93
N GLN A 35 3.29 -16.09 -5.22
CA GLN A 35 2.13 -15.46 -4.56
C GLN A 35 1.77 -14.11 -5.17
N PHE A 36 2.72 -13.20 -5.31
CA PHE A 36 2.41 -11.82 -5.73
C PHE A 36 2.14 -11.70 -7.24
N GLU A 37 3.04 -12.24 -8.06
CA GLU A 37 2.95 -12.14 -9.52
C GLU A 37 1.64 -12.73 -10.09
N PRO A 38 1.16 -13.92 -9.65
CA PRO A 38 -0.12 -14.43 -10.11
C PRO A 38 -1.29 -13.51 -9.80
N ARG A 39 -1.31 -12.89 -8.61
CA ARG A 39 -2.36 -11.93 -8.21
C ARG A 39 -2.30 -10.64 -9.02
N LEU A 40 -1.10 -10.15 -9.31
CA LEU A 40 -0.92 -9.02 -10.23
C LEU A 40 -1.44 -9.37 -11.64
N MET A 41 -1.16 -10.58 -12.12
CA MET A 41 -1.67 -11.03 -13.42
C MET A 41 -3.20 -11.13 -13.42
N SER A 42 -3.81 -11.71 -12.38
CA SER A 42 -5.26 -11.73 -12.20
C SER A 42 -5.88 -10.33 -12.24
N LEU A 43 -5.29 -9.36 -11.52
CA LEU A 43 -5.73 -7.96 -11.58
C LEU A 43 -5.67 -7.39 -13.01
N LEU A 44 -4.57 -7.65 -13.73
CA LEU A 44 -4.39 -7.18 -15.11
C LEU A 44 -5.31 -7.89 -16.11
N ASP A 45 -5.76 -9.10 -15.81
CA ASP A 45 -6.66 -9.88 -16.66
C ASP A 45 -8.14 -9.54 -16.41
N GLU A 46 -8.52 -9.33 -15.15
CA GLU A 46 -9.91 -9.08 -14.74
C GLU A 46 -10.36 -7.65 -14.99
N ALA A 47 -9.45 -6.67 -14.93
CA ALA A 47 -9.76 -5.28 -15.25
C ALA A 47 -9.71 -5.04 -16.76
N GLU A 48 -10.87 -4.88 -17.39
CA GLU A 48 -11.02 -4.71 -18.86
C GLU A 48 -10.06 -3.66 -19.46
N THR A 49 -9.92 -2.50 -18.80
CA THR A 49 -9.05 -1.42 -19.28
C THR A 49 -7.56 -1.77 -19.19
N LEU A 50 -7.15 -2.50 -18.14
CA LEU A 50 -5.77 -2.94 -17.96
C LEU A 50 -5.43 -4.11 -18.87
N ALA A 51 -6.37 -5.04 -19.08
CA ALA A 51 -6.24 -6.18 -19.97
C ALA A 51 -5.93 -5.75 -21.41
N ALA A 52 -6.54 -4.64 -21.86
CA ALA A 52 -6.25 -4.04 -23.16
C ALA A 52 -4.86 -3.36 -23.24
N LYS A 53 -4.28 -2.96 -22.11
CA LYS A 53 -3.04 -2.16 -22.02
C LYS A 53 -1.78 -3.00 -21.77
N VAL A 54 -1.91 -4.25 -21.34
CA VAL A 54 -0.79 -5.11 -20.94
C VAL A 54 -0.18 -5.86 -22.12
N VAL A 55 1.14 -5.76 -22.26
CA VAL A 55 1.90 -6.42 -23.32
C VAL A 55 2.13 -7.89 -22.98
N ARG A 56 1.64 -8.80 -23.82
CA ARG A 56 1.73 -10.26 -23.65
C ARG A 56 2.84 -10.89 -24.50
N GLY A 57 3.10 -12.18 -24.29
CA GLY A 57 4.05 -12.99 -25.07
C GLY A 57 5.48 -12.92 -24.53
N ARG A 58 6.48 -13.04 -25.43
CA ARG A 58 7.92 -13.19 -25.05
C ARG A 58 8.48 -12.04 -24.20
N ARG A 59 7.86 -10.85 -24.24
CA ARG A 59 8.28 -9.69 -23.45
C ARG A 59 7.80 -9.76 -21.99
N MET A 60 6.80 -10.59 -21.69
CA MET A 60 6.28 -10.78 -20.34
C MET A 60 7.16 -11.77 -19.58
N LYS A 61 7.91 -11.26 -18.59
CA LYS A 61 8.70 -12.08 -17.66
C LYS A 61 8.02 -12.11 -16.30
N LYS A 62 8.32 -13.09 -15.44
CA LYS A 62 7.78 -13.10 -14.06
C LYS A 62 8.11 -11.79 -13.32
N THR A 63 9.32 -11.27 -13.46
CA THR A 63 9.78 -10.07 -12.74
C THR A 63 9.61 -8.75 -13.50
N LEU A 64 9.11 -8.78 -14.74
CA LEU A 64 8.94 -7.58 -15.56
C LEU A 64 7.67 -7.68 -16.41
N LYS A 65 6.74 -6.76 -16.16
CA LYS A 65 5.54 -6.54 -16.96
C LYS A 65 5.63 -5.19 -17.66
N VAL A 66 4.94 -5.05 -18.79
CA VAL A 66 4.78 -3.77 -19.45
C VAL A 66 3.29 -3.53 -19.61
N VAL A 67 2.79 -2.46 -18.99
CA VAL A 67 1.37 -2.12 -18.98
C VAL A 67 1.26 -0.66 -19.39
N ALA A 68 0.42 -0.35 -20.39
CA ALA A 68 0.27 1.00 -20.93
C ALA A 68 1.61 1.63 -21.35
N GLY A 69 2.53 0.82 -21.89
CA GLY A 69 3.86 1.25 -22.33
C GLY A 69 4.88 1.48 -21.21
N VAL A 70 4.51 1.38 -19.93
CA VAL A 70 5.42 1.57 -18.79
C VAL A 70 5.82 0.23 -18.15
N PRO A 71 7.09 0.10 -17.67
CA PRO A 71 7.54 -1.11 -17.00
C PRO A 71 7.03 -1.19 -15.56
N VAL A 72 6.54 -2.37 -15.18
CA VAL A 72 6.27 -2.78 -13.79
C VAL A 72 7.30 -3.84 -13.43
N ARG A 73 8.19 -3.53 -12.49
CA ARG A 73 9.27 -4.41 -12.05
C ARG A 73 8.96 -5.00 -10.69
N LEU A 74 9.20 -6.31 -10.54
CA LEU A 74 9.14 -7.02 -9.28
C LEU A 74 10.56 -7.39 -8.86
N ALA A 75 11.00 -6.88 -7.72
CA ALA A 75 12.31 -7.16 -7.13
C ALA A 75 12.14 -7.70 -5.70
N HIS A 76 13.12 -8.45 -5.22
CA HIS A 76 13.19 -8.84 -3.81
C HIS A 76 14.41 -8.22 -3.16
N ALA A 77 14.35 -8.06 -1.84
CA ALA A 77 15.39 -7.41 -1.05
C ALA A 77 16.78 -8.07 -1.19
N GLY A 78 16.82 -9.39 -1.40
CA GLY A 78 18.06 -10.14 -1.66
C GLY A 78 18.71 -9.94 -3.04
N SER A 79 18.13 -9.16 -3.96
CA SER A 79 18.71 -8.88 -5.29
C SER A 79 18.99 -7.39 -5.47
N SER A 80 20.20 -6.97 -5.06
CA SER A 80 20.68 -5.60 -5.20
C SER A 80 20.71 -5.13 -6.66
N ALA A 81 21.00 -6.03 -7.61
CA ALA A 81 20.91 -5.75 -9.05
C ALA A 81 19.46 -5.45 -9.49
N GLY A 82 18.47 -6.18 -8.96
CA GLY A 82 17.06 -5.94 -9.22
C GLY A 82 16.61 -4.56 -8.73
N LEU A 83 17.02 -4.19 -7.51
CA LEU A 83 16.71 -2.90 -6.90
C LEU A 83 17.38 -1.72 -7.60
N LYS A 84 18.61 -1.91 -8.12
CA LYS A 84 19.35 -0.86 -8.84
C LYS A 84 18.98 -0.73 -10.31
N SER A 85 18.22 -1.69 -10.86
CA SER A 85 18.10 -1.86 -12.30
C SER A 85 17.46 -0.68 -13.04
N SER A 86 16.46 0.00 -12.46
CA SER A 86 15.70 1.02 -13.20
C SER A 86 14.97 2.02 -12.32
N PRO A 87 14.77 3.25 -12.83
CA PRO A 87 14.04 4.29 -12.13
C PRO A 87 12.54 3.95 -12.06
N ALA A 88 11.87 4.47 -11.04
CA ALA A 88 10.45 4.24 -10.77
C ALA A 88 9.79 5.54 -10.28
N ALA A 89 8.57 5.80 -10.73
CA ALA A 89 7.76 6.93 -10.23
C ALA A 89 6.90 6.51 -9.04
N LEU A 90 6.60 5.21 -8.92
CA LEU A 90 5.93 4.62 -7.77
C LEU A 90 6.74 3.42 -7.29
N ALA A 91 7.18 3.45 -6.04
CA ALA A 91 7.82 2.33 -5.39
C ALA A 91 6.93 1.80 -4.26
N LEU A 92 6.75 0.48 -4.21
CA LEU A 92 5.95 -0.20 -3.20
C LEU A 92 6.82 -1.25 -2.54
N VAL A 93 6.94 -1.20 -1.21
CA VAL A 93 7.83 -2.04 -0.42
C VAL A 93 6.98 -2.83 0.56
N ASP A 94 6.85 -4.15 0.39
CA ASP A 94 5.98 -5.01 1.21
C ASP A 94 6.76 -5.95 2.13
N GLU A 95 6.26 -6.15 3.35
CA GLU A 95 6.91 -6.86 4.46
C GLU A 95 8.32 -6.34 4.78
N TYR A 96 8.43 -5.01 4.98
CA TYR A 96 9.69 -4.31 5.25
C TYR A 96 10.49 -4.81 6.45
N ASP A 97 9.84 -5.13 7.57
CA ASP A 97 10.54 -5.67 8.75
C ASP A 97 11.18 -7.03 8.44
N GLU A 98 10.48 -7.89 7.69
CA GLU A 98 11.00 -9.18 7.25
C GLU A 98 12.14 -9.01 6.25
N MET A 99 12.03 -8.04 5.34
CA MET A 99 13.11 -7.68 4.41
C MET A 99 14.40 -7.30 5.16
N LEU A 100 14.31 -6.45 6.17
CA LEU A 100 15.48 -6.03 6.95
C LEU A 100 16.11 -7.22 7.70
N ALA A 101 15.30 -8.15 8.22
CA ALA A 101 15.82 -9.34 8.87
C ALA A 101 16.59 -10.26 7.91
N ASN A 102 16.17 -10.32 6.64
CA ASN A 102 16.78 -11.15 5.61
C ASN A 102 18.03 -10.52 4.95
N VAL A 103 18.12 -9.19 4.90
CA VAL A 103 19.22 -8.47 4.25
C VAL A 103 20.35 -8.19 5.25
N LYS A 104 21.14 -9.23 5.60
CA LYS A 104 22.35 -9.05 6.41
C LYS A 104 23.49 -8.46 5.54
N GLY A 105 23.75 -7.16 5.68
CA GLY A 105 24.99 -6.52 5.20
C GLY A 105 24.99 -5.87 3.80
N GLN A 106 23.85 -5.77 3.10
CA GLN A 106 23.75 -5.10 1.77
C GLN A 106 23.32 -3.62 1.85
N GLY A 107 23.31 -3.02 3.04
CA GLY A 107 22.80 -1.67 3.27
C GLY A 107 21.28 -1.61 3.44
N ASP A 108 20.74 -0.41 3.67
CA ASP A 108 19.30 -0.19 3.83
C ASP A 108 18.56 -0.36 2.49
N PRO A 109 17.67 -1.37 2.35
CA PRO A 109 16.89 -1.58 1.13
C PRO A 109 16.02 -0.39 0.76
N LEU A 110 15.54 0.38 1.75
CA LEU A 110 14.70 1.53 1.49
C LEU A 110 15.47 2.62 0.77
N GLY A 111 16.70 2.94 1.20
CA GLY A 111 17.56 3.91 0.51
C GLY A 111 17.84 3.54 -0.96
N LEU A 112 18.01 2.25 -1.27
CA LEU A 112 18.18 1.79 -2.66
C LEU A 112 16.93 2.03 -3.51
N VAL A 113 15.75 1.85 -2.91
CA VAL A 113 14.45 2.09 -3.55
C VAL A 113 14.19 3.57 -3.74
N GLU A 114 14.45 4.41 -2.73
CA GLU A 114 14.28 5.86 -2.82
C GLU A 114 15.19 6.47 -3.91
N ALA A 115 16.41 5.95 -4.07
CA ALA A 115 17.30 6.37 -5.15
C ALA A 115 16.74 6.07 -6.55
N ARG A 116 15.70 5.24 -6.70
CA ARG A 116 15.02 5.01 -8.00
C ARG A 116 14.06 6.13 -8.36
N GLY A 117 13.63 6.90 -7.37
CA GLY A 117 12.73 8.03 -7.51
C GLY A 117 13.39 9.33 -7.97
N GLU A 118 14.73 9.41 -7.98
CA GLU A 118 15.47 10.65 -8.27
C GLU A 118 15.10 11.28 -9.61
N THR A 119 14.70 10.48 -10.60
CA THR A 119 14.32 10.95 -11.93
C THR A 119 12.90 11.52 -12.00
N TYR A 120 12.03 11.25 -11.02
CA TYR A 120 10.60 11.60 -11.07
C TYR A 120 10.25 12.61 -9.97
N ALA A 121 9.86 13.82 -10.36
CA ALA A 121 9.45 14.87 -9.42
C ALA A 121 8.21 14.47 -8.59
N ASP A 122 7.35 13.59 -9.14
CA ASP A 122 6.17 13.06 -8.46
C ASP A 122 6.40 11.67 -7.85
N PHE A 123 7.64 11.31 -7.52
CA PHE A 123 7.96 10.02 -6.93
C PHE A 123 7.21 9.80 -5.61
N VAL A 124 6.66 8.59 -5.45
CA VAL A 124 5.99 8.16 -4.22
C VAL A 124 6.50 6.78 -3.82
N THR A 125 6.81 6.61 -2.53
CA THR A 125 7.17 5.31 -1.93
C THR A 125 6.14 4.89 -0.89
N ALA A 126 5.39 3.82 -1.12
CA ALA A 126 4.56 3.22 -0.08
C ALA A 126 5.29 2.03 0.56
N ILE A 127 5.21 1.93 1.88
CA ILE A 127 5.92 0.89 2.65
C ILE A 127 4.89 0.22 3.56
N THR A 128 4.81 -1.10 3.47
CA THR A 128 3.95 -1.93 4.30
C THR A 128 4.76 -3.00 4.99
N SER A 129 4.36 -3.35 6.21
CA SER A 129 4.89 -4.51 6.92
C SER A 129 3.90 -4.94 7.99
N THR A 130 4.06 -6.16 8.49
CA THR A 130 3.54 -6.54 9.80
C THR A 130 4.62 -6.25 10.84
N PRO A 131 4.35 -5.43 11.88
CA PRO A 131 5.37 -5.08 12.87
C PRO A 131 5.77 -6.32 13.67
N SER A 132 7.08 -6.57 13.78
CA SER A 132 7.61 -7.77 14.44
C SER A 132 7.53 -7.71 15.97
N ARG A 133 8.04 -6.63 16.57
CA ARG A 133 8.09 -6.41 18.03
C ARG A 133 7.90 -4.93 18.41
N GLY A 134 7.05 -4.70 19.40
CA GLY A 134 6.77 -3.40 20.03
C GLY A 134 5.42 -3.42 20.75
N LEU A 135 5.36 -2.88 21.98
CA LEU A 135 4.09 -2.72 22.69
C LEU A 135 3.32 -1.56 22.03
N ILE A 136 2.28 -1.88 21.27
CA ILE A 136 1.47 -0.87 20.59
C ILE A 136 0.30 -0.50 21.51
N GLU A 137 0.49 0.56 22.29
CA GLU A 137 -0.57 1.17 23.07
C GLU A 137 -1.52 1.97 22.17
N THR A 138 -2.77 2.06 22.59
CA THR A 138 -3.75 2.94 21.95
C THR A 138 -4.11 4.09 22.86
N GLN A 139 -4.35 5.26 22.28
CA GLN A 139 -4.86 6.45 22.96
C GLN A 139 -6.21 6.83 22.37
N PHE A 140 -7.16 7.18 23.22
CA PHE A 140 -8.43 7.73 22.78
C PHE A 140 -8.31 9.24 22.65
N ASP A 141 -8.71 9.79 21.51
CA ASP A 141 -8.81 11.23 21.32
C ASP A 141 -10.25 11.68 21.58
N GLU A 142 -10.44 12.40 22.69
CA GLU A 142 -11.75 12.90 23.12
C GLU A 142 -12.38 13.84 22.09
N ARG A 143 -11.57 14.58 21.31
CA ARG A 143 -12.07 15.55 20.33
C ARG A 143 -12.63 14.86 19.09
N SER A 144 -11.96 13.83 18.60
CA SER A 144 -12.42 13.09 17.41
C SER A 144 -13.31 11.89 17.74
N GLY A 145 -13.30 11.42 19.00
CA GLY A 145 -13.97 10.19 19.41
C GLY A 145 -13.34 8.93 18.81
N LEU A 146 -12.09 9.02 18.35
CA LEU A 146 -11.38 7.94 17.68
C LEU A 146 -10.24 7.42 18.55
N THR A 147 -9.95 6.13 18.40
CA THR A 147 -8.83 5.46 19.05
C THR A 147 -7.67 5.42 18.07
N PHE A 148 -6.52 5.97 18.49
CA PHE A 148 -5.30 6.03 17.71
C PHE A 148 -4.20 5.23 18.37
N TRP A 149 -3.16 4.93 17.59
CA TRP A 149 -1.93 4.39 18.14
C TRP A 149 -1.15 5.48 18.87
N LYS A 150 -0.66 5.15 20.06
CA LYS A 150 0.20 6.05 20.84
C LYS A 150 1.63 5.94 20.29
N PRO A 151 2.37 7.07 20.16
CA PRO A 151 3.79 7.02 19.90
C PRO A 151 4.50 6.25 21.02
N GLY A 152 5.29 5.25 20.65
CA GLY A 152 6.17 4.53 21.55
C GLY A 152 7.51 5.24 21.67
N ASP A 153 8.22 4.98 22.77
CA ASP A 153 9.60 5.43 22.93
C ASP A 153 10.46 4.90 21.77
N PRO A 154 11.16 5.77 21.00
CA PRO A 154 12.00 5.35 19.88
C PRO A 154 13.03 4.26 20.22
N GLU A 155 13.51 4.21 21.46
CA GLU A 155 14.48 3.21 21.93
C GLU A 155 13.82 1.85 22.25
N ALA A 156 12.55 1.86 22.68
CA ALA A 156 11.79 0.66 23.01
C ALA A 156 11.13 -0.01 21.78
N VAL A 157 11.10 0.69 20.65
CA VAL A 157 10.52 0.18 19.40
C VAL A 157 11.59 -0.54 18.59
N GLU A 158 11.43 -1.83 18.37
CA GLU A 158 12.34 -2.62 17.52
C GLU A 158 11.89 -2.62 16.04
N SER A 159 10.58 -2.64 15.79
CA SER A 159 10.00 -2.68 14.44
C SER A 159 10.36 -1.45 13.59
N ALA A 160 10.94 -1.68 12.41
CA ALA A 160 11.37 -0.62 11.51
C ALA A 160 10.17 0.10 10.87
N ILE A 161 9.10 -0.63 10.51
CA ILE A 161 7.87 -0.03 10.02
C ILE A 161 7.22 0.88 11.06
N TRP A 162 7.35 0.56 12.35
CA TRP A 162 6.83 1.42 13.41
C TRP A 162 7.65 2.71 13.54
N LYS A 163 8.98 2.62 13.48
CA LYS A 163 9.85 3.80 13.44
C LYS A 163 9.52 4.72 12.27
N LEU A 164 9.29 4.14 11.09
CA LEU A 164 8.83 4.90 9.91
C LEU A 164 7.45 5.53 10.15
N TRP A 165 6.47 4.78 10.65
CA TRP A 165 5.15 5.36 10.94
C TRP A 165 5.22 6.55 11.91
N GLN A 166 6.06 6.45 12.96
CA GLN A 166 6.23 7.52 13.94
C GLN A 166 6.93 8.76 13.40
N SER A 167 7.87 8.61 12.47
CA SER A 167 8.57 9.74 11.84
C SER A 167 7.71 10.49 10.81
N GLY A 168 6.62 9.86 10.35
CA GLY A 168 5.66 10.47 9.45
C GLY A 168 4.78 11.54 10.10
N THR A 169 3.96 12.18 9.27
CA THR A 169 3.01 13.22 9.72
C THR A 169 1.91 12.69 10.63
N ARG A 170 1.66 11.36 10.60
CA ARG A 170 0.60 10.65 11.33
C ARG A 170 -0.79 11.27 11.12
N HIS A 171 -0.98 12.00 10.03
CA HIS A 171 -2.28 12.57 9.68
C HIS A 171 -3.26 11.45 9.33
N HIS A 172 -4.48 11.61 9.82
CA HIS A 172 -5.55 10.68 9.52
C HIS A 172 -6.21 11.06 8.21
N PHE A 173 -6.37 10.06 7.34
CA PHE A 173 -7.19 10.21 6.16
C PHE A 173 -8.64 9.92 6.51
N CYS A 174 -9.50 10.86 6.17
CA CYS A 174 -10.94 10.66 6.24
C CYS A 174 -11.52 10.83 4.84
N TRP A 175 -12.52 10.02 4.54
CA TRP A 175 -13.17 9.98 3.24
C TRP A 175 -14.68 10.23 3.42
N PRO A 176 -15.30 11.05 2.57
CA PRO A 176 -16.74 11.24 2.58
C PRO A 176 -17.45 9.95 2.17
N CYS A 177 -18.42 9.50 2.96
CA CYS A 177 -19.23 8.35 2.61
C CYS A 177 -20.06 8.64 1.34
N ILE A 178 -19.93 7.82 0.30
CA ILE A 178 -20.67 7.97 -0.98
C ILE A 178 -22.20 7.92 -0.86
N HIS A 179 -22.73 7.47 0.28
CA HIS A 179 -24.16 7.29 0.48
C HIS A 179 -24.81 8.40 1.32
N CYS A 180 -24.03 9.08 2.15
CA CYS A 180 -24.57 10.03 3.12
C CYS A 180 -23.68 11.26 3.36
N ASP A 181 -22.59 11.40 2.61
CA ASP A 181 -21.59 12.48 2.65
C ASP A 181 -20.97 12.73 4.04
N SER A 182 -21.25 11.87 5.02
CA SER A 182 -20.60 11.94 6.32
C SER A 182 -19.15 11.53 6.19
N ILE A 183 -18.24 12.32 6.74
CA ILE A 183 -16.81 12.04 6.76
C ILE A 183 -16.56 10.82 7.67
N SER A 184 -15.96 9.77 7.11
CA SER A 184 -15.54 8.57 7.84
C SER A 184 -14.02 8.48 7.83
N CYS A 185 -13.41 8.27 8.99
CA CYS A 185 -11.97 8.09 9.15
C CYS A 185 -11.57 6.61 9.32
N ARG A 186 -12.44 5.65 8.97
CA ARG A 186 -12.19 4.20 9.12
C ARG A 186 -12.19 3.47 7.78
N ALA A 187 -11.22 2.57 7.60
CA ALA A 187 -11.01 1.77 6.38
C ALA A 187 -12.09 0.70 6.13
N SER A 188 -12.92 0.35 7.12
CA SER A 188 -13.99 -0.65 7.01
C SER A 188 -15.38 -0.03 7.00
N SER A 189 -15.75 0.64 5.91
CA SER A 189 -17.12 1.13 5.73
C SER A 189 -18.06 0.00 5.27
N ARG A 190 -18.47 -0.90 6.17
CA ARG A 190 -19.77 -1.55 5.97
C ARG A 190 -20.84 -0.55 6.40
N CYS A 191 -21.28 0.26 5.45
CA CYS A 191 -22.58 0.93 5.57
C CYS A 191 -23.61 -0.20 5.74
N ALA A 192 -24.33 -0.25 6.87
CA ALA A 192 -25.30 -1.30 7.17
C ALA A 192 -26.53 -1.19 6.24
N GLY A 193 -26.34 -1.50 4.96
CA GLY A 193 -27.36 -1.56 3.93
C GLY A 193 -27.54 -2.99 3.47
N ARG A 194 -28.01 -3.90 4.34
CA ARG A 194 -28.58 -5.15 3.84
C ARG A 194 -29.82 -4.80 3.01
N ARG A 195 -29.82 -5.31 1.77
CA ARG A 195 -30.96 -5.39 0.84
C ARG A 195 -32.30 -5.29 1.57
N THR A 196 -33.02 -4.19 1.39
CA THR A 196 -34.45 -4.11 1.75
C THR A 196 -35.21 -3.86 0.45
N PRO A 197 -36.27 -4.63 0.13
CA PRO A 197 -37.02 -4.47 -1.12
C PRO A 197 -37.72 -3.10 -1.21
N PRO A 198 -38.12 -2.66 -2.42
CA PRO A 198 -38.40 -1.26 -2.70
C PRO A 198 -39.80 -0.89 -2.19
N ARG A 199 -39.97 -0.67 -0.89
CA ARG A 199 -41.17 0.01 -0.35
C ARG A 199 -40.95 0.52 1.07
N ARG A 200 -40.48 1.77 1.16
CA ARG A 200 -40.89 2.85 2.09
C ARG A 200 -39.73 3.82 2.28
N ARG A 201 -39.71 4.87 1.46
CA ARG A 201 -39.03 6.13 1.78
C ARG A 201 -39.77 6.77 2.98
N ARG A 202 -39.29 6.55 4.20
CA ARG A 202 -39.53 7.47 5.31
C ARG A 202 -38.21 7.69 6.04
N ARG A 203 -37.84 8.98 6.15
CA ARG A 203 -36.71 9.53 6.89
C ARG A 203 -36.55 8.80 8.25
N LYS A 204 -35.64 7.85 8.31
CA LYS A 204 -34.88 7.54 9.52
C LYS A 204 -33.42 7.72 9.11
N ARG A 205 -32.79 8.81 9.57
CA ARG A 205 -31.33 8.91 9.60
C ARG A 205 -30.85 7.78 10.52
N ARG A 206 -30.60 6.60 9.93
CA ARG A 206 -29.96 5.50 10.64
C ARG A 206 -28.48 5.86 10.71
N SER A 207 -28.00 6.20 11.89
CA SER A 207 -26.60 6.44 12.17
C SER A 207 -25.80 5.18 11.83
N CYS A 208 -24.76 5.31 11.00
CA CYS A 208 -23.77 4.27 10.82
C CYS A 208 -23.08 3.99 12.15
N SER A 209 -23.42 2.88 12.80
CA SER A 209 -22.70 2.39 13.97
C SER A 209 -21.38 1.73 13.52
N VAL A 210 -20.25 2.22 14.02
CA VAL A 210 -18.90 1.86 13.54
C VAL A 210 -18.15 1.01 14.58
N PRO A 211 -17.84 -0.27 14.32
CA PRO A 211 -16.86 -1.03 15.13
C PRO A 211 -15.42 -0.86 14.60
N THR A 212 -14.49 -1.36 15.41
CA THR A 212 -13.04 -1.10 15.62
C THR A 212 -12.06 -1.05 14.41
N VAL A 213 -10.87 -0.49 14.70
CA VAL A 213 -9.78 0.10 13.89
C VAL A 213 -8.99 -0.88 12.98
N ALA A 214 -8.53 -0.38 11.82
CA ALA A 214 -7.37 -0.88 11.06
C ALA A 214 -6.58 0.35 10.55
N ALA A 215 -5.24 0.32 10.59
CA ALA A 215 -4.40 1.43 10.14
C ALA A 215 -3.42 1.03 9.04
N PHE A 216 -3.16 1.99 8.15
CA PHE A 216 -2.33 1.91 6.95
C PHE A 216 -1.47 3.19 6.89
N THR A 217 -0.19 3.06 6.60
CA THR A 217 0.75 4.19 6.55
C THR A 217 1.23 4.35 5.12
N MET A 218 0.93 5.49 4.51
CA MET A 218 1.46 5.87 3.20
C MET A 218 2.39 7.05 3.40
N MET A 219 3.69 6.84 3.26
CA MET A 219 4.65 7.93 3.21
C MET A 219 4.62 8.53 1.82
N THR A 220 4.34 9.82 1.72
CA THR A 220 4.56 10.57 0.48
C THR A 220 5.77 11.47 0.72
N THR A 221 6.93 11.05 0.25
CA THR A 221 8.10 11.91 0.19
C THR A 221 7.91 12.90 -0.96
N ARG A 222 7.05 13.92 -0.75
CA ARG A 222 7.03 15.10 -1.64
C ARG A 222 8.33 15.86 -1.42
N ARG A 223 9.34 15.60 -2.25
CA ARG A 223 10.51 16.50 -2.35
C ARG A 223 10.09 17.72 -3.20
N ARG A 224 10.37 18.91 -2.67
CA ARG A 224 10.21 20.19 -3.38
C ARG A 224 11.22 20.33 -4.50
#